data_AF-A0A6S7IPI5-F1
#
_entry.id   AF-A0A6S7IPI5-F1
#
_cell.length_a   1.000
_cell.length_b   1.000
_cell.length_c   1.000
_cell.angle_alpha   90.00
_cell.angle_beta   90.00
_cell.angle_gamma   90.00
#
_symmetry.space_group_name_H-M   'P 1'
#
loop_
_entity.id
_entity.type
_entity.pdbx_description
1 polymer ?
#
loop_
_entity_poly.entity_id
_entity_poly.type
_entity_poly.pdbx_seq_one_letter_code
_entity_poly.pdbx_strand_id
1 'polypeptide(L)'
;VDWIHRYEEVHGYLDRLSLSDLVDLIDSLTFSEKAIDTLTTDLRDEILRRVLKFSRQRNAAGQRKKSKENIYAESSITLAEVTKHFEQSLKHLTSLDNEIVLKLEESAQMQHVKYARLYDLSRSEAEKVKELCVQVLCNGDSLDIVKDLLELANQQCVQGFKTRDIVKESLRTVLDTYSDPDDRPKFMSKQTTSFELLTKLLTTLHQHLNSDNVTKKYIKEEDILQEIRTFCADETVSPEVKHQVLQLIEKTVKLTGEDKTLLLYHQTQSIVHKHWEIELSIGNMESSESLHRLFGKIFDKTTTNDQVLAVASLLNIWPPFEATQDGEGAWYLVFSKLITDAKDGSSVVKIAREKADNIQLNKKDCQSIFDALLKDCEELLAFKFGLLVGDAEMFEFVLNQMKLLEPDQAIWDNEFLELLFKNKLSSRIVETPYFAAFVNYLLKGEINVEHSRESRVNEVVRDLHEAGYTVQAASIKASLDNLHPGLRTLDNVLGTFLRWATNS
;
A
#
# COMPACT_ATOMS: atom_id res chain seq x y z
N VAL A 1 22.91 29.52 -38.90
CA VAL A 1 24.05 30.25 -38.29
C VAL A 1 25.27 29.37 -38.46
N ASP A 2 26.39 29.90 -38.95
CA ASP A 2 27.63 29.12 -39.05
C ASP A 2 28.30 29.05 -37.67
N TRP A 3 27.92 28.03 -36.91
CA TRP A 3 28.43 27.81 -35.55
C TRP A 3 29.89 27.35 -35.53
N ILE A 4 30.36 26.70 -36.60
CA ILE A 4 31.77 26.29 -36.72
C ILE A 4 32.67 27.51 -36.92
N HIS A 5 32.26 28.46 -37.76
CA HIS A 5 33.02 29.70 -37.92
C HIS A 5 33.14 30.49 -36.60
N ARG A 6 32.04 30.57 -35.83
CA ARG A 6 32.06 31.19 -34.50
C ARG A 6 32.94 30.43 -33.50
N TYR A 7 32.95 29.10 -33.56
CA TYR A 7 33.86 28.31 -32.75
C TYR A 7 35.32 28.57 -33.12
N GLU A 8 35.67 28.72 -34.40
CA GLU A 8 37.04 29.05 -34.83
C GLU A 8 37.54 30.38 -34.28
N GLU A 9 36.67 31.40 -34.20
CA GLU A 9 37.01 32.66 -33.53
C GLU A 9 37.37 32.45 -32.05
N VAL A 10 36.64 31.57 -31.35
CA VAL A 10 36.91 31.20 -29.96
C VAL A 10 38.16 30.30 -29.84
N HIS A 11 38.39 29.42 -30.81
CA HIS A 11 39.49 28.46 -30.83
C HIS A 11 40.86 29.15 -30.75
N GLY A 12 41.00 30.32 -31.40
CA GLY A 12 42.22 31.14 -31.36
C GLY A 12 42.61 31.65 -29.96
N TYR A 13 41.72 31.58 -28.98
CA TYR A 13 41.97 32.03 -27.60
C TYR A 13 42.23 30.89 -26.61
N LEU A 14 42.07 29.62 -27.00
CA LEU A 14 42.16 28.47 -26.07
C LEU A 14 43.53 28.31 -25.41
N ASP A 15 44.62 28.70 -26.08
CA ASP A 15 45.98 28.70 -25.52
C ASP A 15 46.14 29.63 -24.31
N ARG A 16 45.26 30.62 -24.16
CA ARG A 16 45.29 31.60 -23.07
C ARG A 16 44.50 31.15 -21.84
N LEU A 17 43.71 30.07 -21.95
CA LEU A 17 42.86 29.58 -20.87
C LEU A 17 43.64 28.69 -19.90
N SER A 18 43.24 28.75 -18.63
CA SER A 18 43.61 27.73 -17.65
C SER A 18 42.96 26.39 -18.02
N LEU A 19 43.40 25.30 -17.39
CA LEU A 19 42.82 23.98 -17.65
C LEU A 19 41.37 23.87 -17.17
N SER A 20 41.02 24.56 -16.08
CA SER A 20 39.62 24.63 -15.59
C SER A 20 38.76 25.42 -16.56
N ASP A 21 39.19 26.64 -16.93
CA ASP A 21 38.41 27.49 -17.84
C ASP A 21 38.21 26.84 -19.20
N LEU A 22 39.19 26.07 -19.67
CA LEU A 22 39.07 25.29 -20.91
C LEU A 22 37.96 24.25 -20.82
N VAL A 23 37.90 23.52 -19.70
CA VAL A 23 36.83 22.53 -19.45
C VAL A 23 35.48 23.25 -19.36
N ASP A 24 35.37 24.28 -18.52
CA ASP A 24 34.12 25.00 -18.28
C ASP A 24 33.54 25.63 -19.56
N LEU A 25 34.41 26.22 -20.39
CA LEU A 25 34.01 26.80 -21.68
C LEU A 25 33.47 25.72 -22.63
N ILE A 26 34.18 24.61 -22.78
CA ILE A 26 33.78 23.55 -23.71
C ILE A 26 32.51 22.87 -23.23
N ASP A 27 32.40 22.58 -21.93
CA ASP A 27 31.20 22.03 -21.34
C ASP A 27 29.99 22.95 -21.55
N SER A 28 30.20 24.26 -21.41
CA SER A 28 29.15 25.26 -21.71
C SER A 28 28.74 25.26 -23.19
N LEU A 29 29.68 24.99 -24.10
CA LEU A 29 29.43 24.94 -25.54
C LEU A 29 28.80 23.60 -25.99
N THR A 30 28.98 22.50 -25.26
CA THR A 30 28.53 21.17 -25.72
C THR A 30 27.48 20.50 -24.83
N PHE A 31 27.43 20.81 -23.53
CA PHE A 31 26.57 20.13 -22.55
C PHE A 31 25.74 21.09 -21.68
N SER A 32 25.55 22.33 -22.13
CA SER A 32 24.56 23.23 -21.52
C SER A 32 23.18 23.05 -22.16
N GLU A 33 22.12 23.41 -21.43
CA GLU A 33 20.75 23.45 -21.96
C GLU A 33 20.67 24.21 -23.29
N LYS A 34 21.35 25.36 -23.35
CA LYS A 34 21.41 26.20 -24.55
C LYS A 34 22.15 25.51 -25.69
N ALA A 35 23.23 24.76 -25.40
CA ALA A 35 23.95 24.01 -26.42
C ALA A 35 23.07 22.93 -27.04
N ILE A 36 22.36 22.15 -26.22
CA ILE A 36 21.44 21.11 -26.69
C ILE A 36 20.30 21.72 -27.54
N ASP A 37 19.75 22.86 -27.12
CA ASP A 37 18.66 23.53 -27.86
C ASP A 37 19.10 24.14 -29.20
N THR A 38 20.38 24.42 -29.40
CA THR A 38 20.86 25.23 -30.54
C THR A 38 21.82 24.51 -31.48
N LEU A 39 22.50 23.46 -31.02
CA LEU A 39 23.53 22.74 -31.76
C LEU A 39 23.13 21.29 -31.96
N THR A 40 23.35 20.78 -33.18
CA THR A 40 23.20 19.35 -33.44
C THR A 40 24.29 18.55 -32.75
N THR A 41 24.03 17.27 -32.49
CA THR A 41 25.02 16.34 -31.92
C THR A 41 26.30 16.28 -32.75
N ASP A 42 26.20 16.31 -34.09
CA ASP A 42 27.36 16.34 -35.00
C ASP A 42 28.27 17.56 -34.78
N LEU A 43 27.67 18.75 -34.61
CA LEU A 43 28.45 19.97 -34.38
C LEU A 43 29.15 19.93 -33.02
N ARG A 44 28.49 19.39 -31.99
CA ARG A 44 29.07 19.21 -30.65
C ARG A 44 30.22 18.19 -30.67
N ASP A 45 30.06 17.10 -31.41
CA ASP A 45 31.11 16.11 -31.64
C ASP A 45 32.32 16.72 -32.35
N GLU A 46 32.09 17.53 -33.40
CA GLU A 46 33.16 18.22 -34.12
C GLU A 46 33.95 19.18 -33.22
N ILE A 47 33.26 19.99 -32.40
CA ILE A 47 33.88 20.90 -31.42
C ILE A 47 34.77 20.11 -30.45
N LEU A 48 34.25 19.01 -29.88
CA LEU A 48 35.01 18.17 -28.94
C LEU A 48 36.20 17.47 -29.61
N ARG A 49 36.10 17.01 -30.85
CA ARG A 49 37.25 16.43 -31.58
C ARG A 49 38.35 17.45 -31.80
N ARG A 50 38.00 18.68 -32.16
CA ARG A 50 38.96 19.78 -32.34
C ARG A 50 39.65 20.12 -31.01
N VAL A 51 38.89 20.23 -29.92
CA VAL A 51 39.48 20.54 -28.61
C VAL A 51 40.30 19.38 -28.03
N LEU A 52 39.89 18.13 -28.26
CA LEU A 52 40.66 16.96 -27.84
C LEU A 52 42.01 16.90 -28.56
N LYS A 53 42.04 17.20 -29.87
CA LYS A 53 43.27 17.31 -30.65
C LYS A 53 44.17 18.41 -30.07
N PHE A 54 43.61 19.57 -29.76
CA PHE A 54 44.31 20.67 -29.10
C PHE A 54 44.90 20.26 -27.73
N SER A 55 44.13 19.61 -26.87
CA SER A 55 44.58 19.13 -25.55
C SER A 55 45.75 18.14 -25.68
N ARG A 56 45.66 17.18 -26.60
CA ARG A 56 46.74 16.21 -26.87
C ARG A 56 48.02 16.90 -27.38
N GLN A 57 47.89 17.90 -28.25
CA GLN A 57 49.02 18.69 -28.75
C GLN A 57 49.68 19.51 -27.64
N ARG A 58 48.87 20.19 -26.81
CA ARG A 58 49.34 20.92 -25.62
C ARG A 58 50.07 20.00 -24.65
N ASN A 59 49.63 18.74 -24.52
CA ASN A 59 50.28 17.75 -23.65
C ASN A 59 51.65 17.33 -24.18
N ALA A 60 51.73 17.01 -25.47
CA ALA A 60 53.00 16.72 -26.13
C ALA A 60 53.98 17.90 -26.09
N ALA A 61 53.50 19.14 -26.24
CA ALA A 61 54.32 20.34 -26.17
C ALA A 61 54.81 20.66 -24.74
N GLY A 62 53.94 20.47 -23.73
CA GLY A 62 54.28 20.61 -22.32
C GLY A 62 55.32 19.58 -21.85
N GLN A 63 55.23 18.34 -22.32
CA GLN A 63 56.25 17.31 -22.04
C GLN A 63 57.61 17.63 -22.67
N ARG A 64 57.65 18.32 -23.81
CA ARG A 64 58.90 18.78 -24.44
C ARG A 64 59.54 20.00 -23.75
N LYS A 65 58.75 20.79 -23.00
CA LYS A 65 59.20 21.99 -22.25
C LYS A 65 59.54 21.76 -20.78
N LYS A 66 59.37 20.54 -20.25
CA LYS A 66 59.75 20.14 -18.86
C LYS A 66 61.27 20.19 -18.55
N SER A 67 62.05 20.92 -19.35
CA SER A 67 63.46 21.24 -19.09
C SER A 67 63.69 22.69 -18.63
N LYS A 68 62.69 23.59 -18.60
CA LYS A 68 62.83 24.91 -17.94
C LYS A 68 61.51 25.41 -17.32
N GLU A 69 61.55 25.55 -16.00
CA GLU A 69 60.72 26.41 -15.12
C GLU A 69 59.20 26.19 -15.14
N ASN A 70 58.74 25.43 -14.13
CA ASN A 70 57.37 25.42 -13.65
C ASN A 70 57.04 26.77 -13.00
N ILE A 71 56.20 27.55 -13.65
CA ILE A 71 55.43 28.65 -13.04
C ILE A 71 53.98 28.32 -13.40
N TYR A 72 53.03 28.49 -12.48
CA TYR A 72 51.66 27.93 -12.47
C TYR A 72 51.52 26.52 -11.88
N ALA A 73 52.01 26.35 -10.66
CA ALA A 73 51.51 25.33 -9.74
C ALA A 73 50.34 25.92 -8.95
N GLU A 74 49.14 25.94 -9.55
CA GLU A 74 47.91 26.32 -8.83
C GLU A 74 46.62 25.75 -9.45
N SER A 75 46.71 24.77 -10.37
CA SER A 75 45.53 24.03 -10.85
C SER A 75 45.53 22.59 -10.30
N SER A 76 44.47 22.22 -9.59
CA SER A 76 44.23 20.85 -9.11
C SER A 76 44.12 19.82 -10.23
N ILE A 77 43.81 20.28 -11.45
CA ILE A 77 43.57 19.46 -12.63
C ILE A 77 44.80 19.44 -13.54
N THR A 78 45.16 18.24 -13.99
CA THR A 78 46.23 17.96 -14.94
C THR A 78 45.71 17.87 -16.37
N LEU A 79 46.59 18.10 -17.34
CA LEU A 79 46.23 18.00 -18.76
C LEU A 79 45.86 16.58 -19.20
N ALA A 80 46.31 15.56 -18.47
CA ALA A 80 45.88 14.17 -18.69
C ALA A 80 44.41 13.98 -18.28
N GLU A 81 43.99 14.58 -17.17
CA GLU A 81 42.59 14.57 -16.72
C GLU A 81 41.69 15.34 -17.68
N VAL A 82 42.11 16.53 -18.16
CA VAL A 82 41.37 17.27 -19.21
C VAL A 82 41.23 16.46 -20.50
N THR A 83 42.29 15.74 -20.91
CA THR A 83 42.23 14.89 -22.10
C THR A 83 41.25 13.73 -21.89
N LYS A 84 41.29 13.07 -20.74
CA LYS A 84 40.36 11.99 -20.37
C LYS A 84 38.91 12.49 -20.31
N HIS A 85 38.70 13.69 -19.79
CA HIS A 85 37.41 14.36 -19.72
C HIS A 85 36.79 14.58 -21.12
N PHE A 86 37.57 15.10 -22.08
CA PHE A 86 37.09 15.25 -23.46
C PHE A 86 36.92 13.92 -24.19
N GLU A 87 37.75 12.91 -23.90
CA GLU A 87 37.55 11.55 -24.43
C GLU A 87 36.25 10.91 -23.94
N GLN A 88 35.92 11.05 -22.65
CA GLN A 88 34.64 10.65 -22.10
C GLN A 88 33.48 11.41 -22.76
N SER A 89 33.63 12.72 -22.93
CA SER A 89 32.62 13.58 -23.56
C SER A 89 32.25 13.13 -24.97
N LEU A 90 33.26 12.79 -25.79
CA LEU A 90 33.04 12.27 -27.15
C LEU A 90 32.35 10.90 -27.15
N LYS A 91 32.81 10.01 -26.25
CA LYS A 91 32.19 8.70 -26.06
C LYS A 91 30.72 8.83 -25.67
N HIS A 92 30.40 9.77 -24.79
CA HIS A 92 29.03 10.07 -24.40
C HIS A 92 28.18 10.59 -25.58
N LEU A 93 28.67 11.54 -26.39
CA LEU A 93 27.90 12.00 -27.56
C LEU A 93 27.60 10.86 -28.53
N THR A 94 28.55 9.95 -28.73
CA THR A 94 28.33 8.73 -29.56
C THR A 94 27.27 7.82 -28.94
N SER A 95 27.10 7.82 -27.62
CA SER A 95 26.10 7.01 -26.94
C SER A 95 24.66 7.53 -27.09
N LEU A 96 24.47 8.77 -27.57
CA LEU A 96 23.14 9.33 -27.82
C LEU A 96 22.40 8.63 -28.97
N ASP A 97 23.15 8.01 -29.90
CA ASP A 97 22.58 7.17 -30.97
C ASP A 97 22.15 5.77 -30.48
N ASN A 98 22.25 5.49 -29.18
CA ASN A 98 21.84 4.21 -28.62
C ASN A 98 20.30 4.07 -28.62
N GLU A 99 19.83 2.86 -28.89
CA GLU A 99 18.40 2.53 -28.96
C GLU A 99 17.58 2.99 -27.75
N ILE A 100 18.12 2.91 -26.52
CA ILE A 100 17.38 3.36 -25.32
C ILE A 100 17.16 4.88 -25.33
N VAL A 101 18.16 5.66 -25.75
CA VAL A 101 18.10 7.13 -25.78
C VAL A 101 17.11 7.57 -26.85
N LEU A 102 17.21 6.99 -28.05
CA LEU A 102 16.29 7.26 -29.16
C LEU A 102 14.83 6.92 -28.79
N LYS A 103 14.59 5.78 -28.12
CA LYS A 103 13.24 5.42 -27.63
C LYS A 103 12.69 6.43 -26.62
N LEU A 104 13.53 6.97 -25.75
CA LEU A 104 13.12 7.98 -24.77
C LEU A 104 12.82 9.33 -25.47
N GLU A 105 13.63 9.71 -26.45
CA GLU A 105 13.48 10.94 -27.23
C GLU A 105 12.22 10.94 -28.11
N GLU A 106 11.90 9.80 -28.73
CA GLU A 106 10.73 9.61 -29.60
C GLU A 106 9.44 9.25 -28.82
N SER A 107 9.50 9.14 -27.50
CA SER A 107 8.36 8.74 -26.67
C SER A 107 7.25 9.80 -26.68
N ALA A 108 5.99 9.34 -26.74
CA ALA A 108 4.83 10.21 -26.55
C ALA A 108 4.72 10.76 -25.11
N GLN A 109 5.42 10.15 -24.15
CA GLN A 109 5.44 10.60 -22.76
C GLN A 109 6.47 11.71 -22.59
N MET A 110 6.00 12.93 -22.30
CA MET A 110 6.86 14.10 -22.07
C MET A 110 7.96 13.86 -21.02
N GLN A 111 7.74 12.98 -20.06
CA GLN A 111 8.72 12.67 -19.02
C GLN A 111 9.89 11.84 -19.56
N HIS A 112 9.65 10.93 -20.51
CA HIS A 112 10.71 10.15 -21.17
C HIS A 112 11.59 11.02 -22.05
N VAL A 113 11.00 11.96 -22.78
CA VAL A 113 11.75 12.95 -23.57
C VAL A 113 12.67 13.78 -22.66
N LYS A 114 12.21 14.14 -21.46
CA LYS A 114 13.05 14.81 -20.46
C LYS A 114 14.20 13.92 -19.98
N TYR A 115 14.01 12.61 -19.82
CA TYR A 115 15.09 11.70 -19.43
C TYR A 115 16.18 11.61 -20.49
N ALA A 116 15.81 11.57 -21.79
CA ALA A 116 16.78 11.62 -22.87
C ALA A 116 17.61 12.91 -22.80
N ARG A 117 16.95 14.05 -22.59
CA ARG A 117 17.61 15.36 -22.43
C ARG A 117 18.53 15.40 -21.21
N LEU A 118 18.09 14.89 -20.06
CA LEU A 118 18.90 14.82 -18.85
C LEU A 118 20.09 13.87 -19.02
N TYR A 119 19.94 12.79 -19.79
CA TYR A 119 21.04 11.91 -20.14
C TYR A 119 22.09 12.65 -20.97
N ASP A 120 21.71 13.39 -22.00
CA ASP A 120 22.62 14.24 -22.80
C ASP A 120 23.37 15.27 -21.92
N LEU A 121 22.65 15.99 -21.05
CA LEU A 121 23.25 16.92 -20.08
C LEU A 121 24.17 16.23 -19.05
N SER A 122 23.97 14.93 -18.79
CA SER A 122 24.72 14.19 -17.79
C SER A 122 26.17 13.96 -18.20
N ARG A 123 26.45 13.86 -19.51
CA ARG A 123 27.77 13.47 -20.03
C ARG A 123 28.30 12.15 -19.45
N SER A 124 27.39 11.26 -19.03
CA SER A 124 27.72 10.04 -18.28
C SER A 124 28.51 10.29 -16.99
N GLU A 125 28.37 11.47 -16.37
CA GLU A 125 28.92 11.76 -15.04
C GLU A 125 28.14 11.02 -13.96
N ALA A 126 28.86 10.37 -13.04
CA ALA A 126 28.31 9.52 -12.00
C ALA A 126 27.15 10.19 -11.22
N GLU A 127 27.34 11.39 -10.69
CA GLU A 127 26.32 12.08 -9.88
C GLU A 127 25.08 12.44 -10.71
N LYS A 128 25.24 12.96 -11.93
CA LYS A 128 24.11 13.34 -12.80
C LYS A 128 23.34 12.12 -13.29
N VAL A 129 24.03 11.03 -13.62
CA VAL A 129 23.41 9.75 -13.99
C VAL A 129 22.67 9.16 -12.80
N LYS A 130 23.24 9.24 -11.59
CA LYS A 130 22.58 8.80 -10.35
C LYS A 130 21.29 9.59 -10.13
N GLU A 131 21.34 10.93 -10.20
CA GLU A 131 20.18 11.81 -10.06
C GLU A 131 19.09 11.49 -11.10
N LEU A 132 19.48 11.33 -12.38
CA LEU A 132 18.56 10.91 -13.44
C LEU A 132 17.90 9.56 -13.13
N CYS A 133 18.68 8.56 -12.76
CA CYS A 133 18.16 7.22 -12.49
C CYS A 133 17.23 7.20 -11.26
N VAL A 134 17.53 7.98 -10.22
CA VAL A 134 16.64 8.18 -9.07
C VAL A 134 15.35 8.86 -9.52
N GLN A 135 15.43 9.91 -10.35
CA GLN A 135 14.26 10.61 -10.88
C GLN A 135 13.36 9.68 -11.70
N VAL A 136 13.93 8.84 -12.58
CA VAL A 136 13.18 7.83 -13.35
C VAL A 136 12.38 6.94 -12.40
N LEU A 137 13.03 6.42 -11.36
CA LEU A 137 12.40 5.47 -10.44
C LEU A 137 11.33 6.12 -9.55
N CYS A 138 11.59 7.33 -9.02
CA CYS A 138 10.62 8.09 -8.22
C CYS A 138 9.36 8.47 -9.02
N ASN A 139 9.46 8.61 -10.35
CA ASN A 139 8.30 8.86 -11.21
C ASN A 139 7.46 7.60 -11.48
N GLY A 140 7.92 6.42 -11.05
CA GLY A 140 7.25 5.14 -11.22
C GLY A 140 7.60 4.41 -12.53
N ASP A 141 8.63 4.85 -13.25
CA ASP A 141 9.07 4.21 -14.49
C ASP A 141 9.85 2.91 -14.23
N SER A 142 9.90 2.02 -15.24
CA SER A 142 10.45 0.66 -15.11
C SER A 142 11.94 0.62 -14.70
N LEU A 143 12.30 -0.36 -13.86
CA LEU A 143 13.69 -0.66 -13.51
C LEU A 143 14.55 -1.04 -14.73
N ASP A 144 13.94 -1.52 -15.81
CA ASP A 144 14.66 -1.81 -17.05
C ASP A 144 15.24 -0.51 -17.67
N ILE A 145 14.52 0.63 -17.60
CA ILE A 145 15.03 1.93 -18.08
C ILE A 145 16.24 2.35 -17.25
N VAL A 146 16.16 2.24 -15.92
CA VAL A 146 17.27 2.55 -15.02
C VAL A 146 18.48 1.68 -15.34
N LYS A 147 18.29 0.37 -15.49
CA LYS A 147 19.38 -0.55 -15.83
C LYS A 147 20.02 -0.20 -17.16
N ASP A 148 19.23 0.01 -18.22
CA ASP A 148 19.74 0.26 -19.57
C ASP A 148 20.53 1.58 -19.63
N LEU A 149 20.04 2.64 -18.95
CA LEU A 149 20.76 3.90 -18.83
C LEU A 149 22.07 3.75 -18.05
N LEU A 150 22.07 2.98 -16.94
CA LEU A 150 23.28 2.71 -16.15
C LEU A 150 24.32 1.89 -16.92
N GLU A 151 23.89 0.87 -17.66
CA GLU A 151 24.77 0.05 -18.48
C GLU A 151 25.38 0.88 -19.61
N LEU A 152 24.60 1.74 -20.26
CA LEU A 152 25.07 2.65 -21.29
C LEU A 152 26.07 3.68 -20.72
N ALA A 153 25.78 4.27 -19.56
CA ALA A 153 26.69 5.21 -18.91
C ALA A 153 28.01 4.55 -18.48
N ASN A 154 27.96 3.32 -17.94
CA ASN A 154 29.14 2.55 -17.53
C ASN A 154 30.10 2.23 -18.69
N GLN A 155 29.61 2.14 -19.92
CA GLN A 155 30.45 1.97 -21.11
C GLN A 155 31.31 3.21 -21.40
N GLN A 156 30.88 4.40 -20.96
CA GLN A 156 31.57 5.66 -21.22
C GLN A 156 32.49 6.04 -20.06
N CYS A 157 32.00 5.91 -18.82
CA CYS A 157 32.75 6.17 -17.60
C CYS A 157 32.28 5.26 -16.46
N VAL A 158 33.19 4.87 -15.56
CA VAL A 158 32.84 4.02 -14.41
C VAL A 158 31.93 4.79 -13.48
N GLN A 159 30.71 4.28 -13.25
CA GLN A 159 29.72 4.95 -12.41
C GLN A 159 29.94 4.68 -10.92
N GLY A 160 30.45 3.51 -10.55
CA GLY A 160 30.71 3.15 -9.15
C GLY A 160 29.48 2.65 -8.37
N PHE A 161 28.32 2.51 -9.03
CA PHE A 161 27.08 1.99 -8.44
C PHE A 161 26.31 1.11 -9.44
N LYS A 162 25.36 0.33 -8.92
CA LYS A 162 24.48 -0.58 -9.67
C LYS A 162 23.01 -0.21 -9.48
N THR A 163 22.11 -0.85 -10.24
CA THR A 163 20.65 -0.67 -10.15
C THR A 163 20.13 -0.79 -8.72
N ARG A 164 20.62 -1.76 -7.95
CA ARG A 164 20.25 -1.93 -6.52
C ARG A 164 20.56 -0.68 -5.69
N ASP A 165 21.70 -0.03 -5.93
CA ASP A 165 22.11 1.14 -5.16
C ASP A 165 21.23 2.35 -5.53
N ILE A 166 20.77 2.45 -6.79
CA ILE A 166 19.75 3.42 -7.20
C ILE A 166 18.42 3.17 -6.50
N VAL A 167 17.98 1.91 -6.37
CA VAL A 167 16.74 1.59 -5.63
C VAL A 167 16.83 2.08 -4.18
N LYS A 168 17.95 1.77 -3.50
CA LYS A 168 18.18 2.21 -2.12
C LYS A 168 18.20 3.73 -2.01
N GLU A 169 18.91 4.40 -2.91
CA GLU A 169 18.93 5.86 -2.95
C GLU A 169 17.54 6.43 -3.20
N SER A 170 16.75 5.85 -4.11
CA SER A 170 15.41 6.35 -4.43
C SER A 170 14.45 6.20 -3.27
N LEU A 171 14.51 5.06 -2.56
CA LEU A 171 13.76 4.84 -1.34
C LEU A 171 14.14 5.85 -0.27
N ARG A 172 15.44 5.98 0.03
CA ARG A 172 15.95 6.95 1.01
C ARG A 172 15.53 8.37 0.66
N THR A 173 15.72 8.77 -0.59
CA THR A 173 15.36 10.09 -1.11
C THR A 173 13.87 10.42 -0.90
N VAL A 174 12.97 9.45 -1.08
CA VAL A 174 11.53 9.65 -0.83
C VAL A 174 11.21 9.60 0.66
N LEU A 175 11.83 8.69 1.42
CA LEU A 175 11.59 8.50 2.85
C LEU A 175 12.09 9.69 3.68
N ASP A 176 13.23 10.27 3.33
CA ASP A 176 13.80 11.44 4.02
C ASP A 176 12.89 12.67 3.94
N THR A 177 12.03 12.77 2.90
CA THR A 177 11.05 13.86 2.79
C THR A 177 9.96 13.83 3.87
N TYR A 178 9.82 12.73 4.61
CA TYR A 178 8.93 12.64 5.77
C TYR A 178 9.58 13.19 7.04
N SER A 179 10.91 13.16 7.12
CA SER A 179 11.70 13.72 8.22
C SER A 179 11.92 15.22 8.02
N ASP A 180 12.30 15.63 6.81
CA ASP A 180 12.47 17.03 6.41
C ASP A 180 11.65 17.33 5.13
N PRO A 181 10.42 17.86 5.28
CA PRO A 181 9.57 18.19 4.14
C PRO A 181 10.09 19.32 3.25
N ASP A 182 11.03 20.14 3.74
CA ASP A 182 11.59 21.28 3.03
C ASP A 182 12.80 20.90 2.16
N ASP A 183 13.53 19.83 2.52
CA ASP A 183 14.67 19.30 1.76
C ASP A 183 14.25 18.31 0.65
N ARG A 184 13.35 18.73 -0.25
CA ARG A 184 12.89 17.90 -1.37
C ARG A 184 13.81 18.01 -2.58
N PRO A 185 14.11 16.89 -3.28
CA PRO A 185 14.81 16.91 -4.55
C PRO A 185 14.11 17.79 -5.59
N LYS A 186 14.89 18.53 -6.38
CA LYS A 186 14.38 19.50 -7.36
C LYS A 186 13.47 18.89 -8.42
N PHE A 187 13.67 17.61 -8.74
CA PHE A 187 12.84 16.90 -9.71
C PHE A 187 11.45 16.52 -9.16
N MET A 188 11.24 16.55 -7.84
CA MET A 188 9.95 16.28 -7.22
C MET A 188 9.08 17.54 -7.28
N SER A 189 7.90 17.43 -7.90
CA SER A 189 6.94 18.53 -7.92
C SER A 189 6.45 18.86 -6.50
N LYS A 190 6.33 20.14 -6.18
CA LYS A 190 5.74 20.60 -4.91
C LYS A 190 4.29 20.13 -4.72
N GLN A 191 3.60 19.77 -5.81
CA GLN A 191 2.22 19.30 -5.77
C GLN A 191 2.11 17.80 -5.48
N THR A 192 3.17 17.01 -5.70
CA THR A 192 3.15 15.56 -5.49
C THR A 192 3.48 15.26 -4.03
N THR A 193 2.66 14.44 -3.39
CA THR A 193 2.88 14.05 -1.99
C THR A 193 3.96 12.97 -1.89
N SER A 194 4.69 12.93 -0.77
CA SER A 194 5.69 11.89 -0.51
C SER A 194 5.08 10.49 -0.54
N PHE A 195 3.82 10.37 -0.10
CA PHE A 195 3.06 9.13 -0.15
C PHE A 195 2.76 8.66 -1.58
N GLU A 196 2.38 9.57 -2.48
CA GLU A 196 2.19 9.24 -3.90
C GLU A 196 3.49 8.76 -4.55
N LEU A 197 4.62 9.42 -4.27
CA LEU A 197 5.93 9.04 -4.79
C LEU A 197 6.34 7.66 -4.28
N LEU A 198 6.19 7.41 -2.98
CA LEU A 198 6.49 6.11 -2.38
C LEU A 198 5.59 5.03 -2.97
N THR A 199 4.30 5.31 -3.16
CA THR A 199 3.35 4.37 -3.76
C THR A 199 3.75 4.00 -5.18
N LYS A 200 4.12 4.98 -6.02
CA LYS A 200 4.59 4.73 -7.39
C LYS A 200 5.86 3.88 -7.38
N LEU A 201 6.85 4.29 -6.60
CA LEU A 201 8.13 3.58 -6.45
C LEU A 201 7.92 2.13 -6.03
N LEU A 202 7.15 1.90 -4.96
CA LEU A 202 6.84 0.56 -4.45
C LEU A 202 6.05 -0.28 -5.44
N THR A 203 5.11 0.31 -6.18
CA THR A 203 4.37 -0.39 -7.24
C THR A 203 5.31 -0.90 -8.33
N THR A 204 6.24 -0.06 -8.80
CA THR A 204 7.24 -0.45 -9.78
C THR A 204 8.15 -1.57 -9.26
N LEU A 205 8.59 -1.47 -8.00
CA LEU A 205 9.41 -2.50 -7.36
C LEU A 205 8.65 -3.82 -7.18
N HIS A 206 7.37 -3.77 -6.83
CA HIS A 206 6.50 -4.94 -6.71
C HIS A 206 6.35 -5.69 -8.03
N GLN A 207 6.04 -4.96 -9.11
CA GLN A 207 5.93 -5.52 -10.45
C GLN A 207 7.23 -6.23 -10.87
N HIS A 208 8.37 -5.64 -10.51
CA HIS A 208 9.67 -6.21 -10.79
C HIS A 208 9.96 -7.48 -9.96
N LEU A 209 9.68 -7.46 -8.66
CA LEU A 209 9.89 -8.61 -7.76
C LEU A 209 9.04 -9.83 -8.13
N ASN A 210 7.82 -9.58 -8.61
CA ASN A 210 6.87 -10.59 -9.05
C ASN A 210 6.99 -10.98 -10.52
N SER A 211 7.96 -10.43 -11.25
CA SER A 211 8.24 -10.88 -12.62
C SER A 211 8.73 -12.32 -12.61
N ASP A 212 8.11 -13.17 -13.44
CA ASP A 212 8.48 -14.58 -13.64
C ASP A 212 9.86 -14.75 -14.30
N ASN A 213 10.43 -13.66 -14.82
CA ASN A 213 11.71 -13.68 -15.48
C ASN A 213 12.87 -13.67 -14.46
N VAL A 214 13.26 -14.87 -14.00
CA VAL A 214 14.31 -15.09 -13.00
C VAL A 214 15.65 -14.44 -13.38
N THR A 215 15.96 -14.29 -14.67
CA THR A 215 17.21 -13.65 -15.15
C THR A 215 17.17 -12.12 -15.10
N LYS A 216 16.01 -11.51 -14.82
CA LYS A 216 15.83 -10.06 -14.66
C LYS A 216 15.75 -9.59 -13.20
N LYS A 217 15.94 -10.45 -12.19
CA LYS A 217 15.85 -10.01 -10.78
C LYS A 217 17.10 -9.25 -10.31
N TYR A 218 17.12 -7.93 -10.57
CA TYR A 218 18.22 -7.03 -10.18
C TYR A 218 18.23 -6.65 -8.68
N ILE A 219 17.13 -6.86 -7.97
CA ILE A 219 16.93 -6.48 -6.56
C ILE A 219 16.24 -7.60 -5.78
N LYS A 220 16.40 -7.58 -4.46
CA LYS A 220 15.72 -8.49 -3.53
C LYS A 220 14.81 -7.70 -2.59
N GLU A 221 13.86 -8.40 -1.96
CA GLU A 221 12.98 -7.82 -0.92
C GLU A 221 13.80 -7.16 0.20
N GLU A 222 14.91 -7.80 0.60
CA GLU A 222 15.83 -7.30 1.63
C GLU A 222 16.44 -5.93 1.30
N ASP A 223 16.61 -5.60 0.02
CA ASP A 223 17.14 -4.29 -0.37
C ASP A 223 16.14 -3.15 -0.08
N ILE A 224 14.84 -3.47 -0.07
CA ILE A 224 13.77 -2.54 0.30
C ILE A 224 13.64 -2.48 1.82
N LEU A 225 13.58 -3.66 2.47
CA LEU A 225 13.40 -3.78 3.91
C LEU A 225 14.53 -3.10 4.70
N GLN A 226 15.77 -3.15 4.19
CA GLN A 226 16.89 -2.44 4.82
C GLN A 226 16.64 -0.93 4.95
N GLU A 227 16.18 -0.25 3.89
CA GLU A 227 15.92 1.19 3.94
C GLU A 227 14.70 1.51 4.82
N ILE A 228 13.69 0.62 4.84
CA ILE A 228 12.53 0.76 5.73
C ILE A 228 12.93 0.63 7.20
N ARG A 229 13.84 -0.29 7.55
CA ARG A 229 14.36 -0.41 8.93
C ARG A 229 15.10 0.87 9.35
N THR A 230 15.91 1.44 8.46
CA THR A 230 16.59 2.72 8.70
C THR A 230 15.60 3.85 8.92
N PHE A 231 14.55 3.94 8.09
CA PHE A 231 13.48 4.92 8.25
C PHE A 231 12.69 4.73 9.57
N CYS A 232 12.37 3.50 9.95
CA CYS A 232 11.69 3.22 11.22
C CYS A 232 12.53 3.60 12.45
N ALA A 233 13.86 3.51 12.34
CA ALA A 233 14.79 3.93 13.38
C ALA A 233 14.91 5.46 13.51
N ASP A 234 14.42 6.24 12.54
CA ASP A 234 14.45 7.70 12.60
C ASP A 234 13.43 8.24 13.62
N GLU A 235 13.91 8.74 14.75
CA GLU A 235 13.09 9.28 15.84
C GLU A 235 12.37 10.59 15.49
N THR A 236 12.79 11.28 14.41
CA THR A 236 12.17 12.55 13.98
C THR A 236 10.81 12.35 13.32
N VAL A 237 10.56 11.16 12.78
CA VAL A 237 9.32 10.81 12.08
C VAL A 237 8.26 10.30 13.06
N SER A 238 7.04 10.82 12.94
CA SER A 238 5.94 10.43 13.83
C SER A 238 5.53 8.96 13.65
N PRO A 239 5.05 8.28 14.72
CA PRO A 239 4.54 6.91 14.64
C PRO A 239 3.42 6.72 13.62
N GLU A 240 2.57 7.73 13.39
CA GLU A 240 1.49 7.68 12.40
C GLU A 240 2.02 7.61 10.98
N VAL A 241 3.07 8.37 10.67
CA VAL A 241 3.71 8.35 9.34
C VAL A 241 4.40 7.01 9.12
N LYS A 242 5.13 6.50 10.13
CA LYS A 242 5.76 5.18 10.08
C LYS A 242 4.73 4.08 9.83
N HIS A 243 3.60 4.14 10.53
CA HIS A 243 2.48 3.23 10.34
C HIS A 243 1.95 3.25 8.88
N GLN A 244 1.71 4.43 8.31
CA GLN A 244 1.21 4.55 6.93
C GLN A 244 2.19 3.96 5.91
N VAL A 245 3.49 4.24 6.07
CA VAL A 245 4.54 3.68 5.20
C VAL A 245 4.60 2.16 5.32
N LEU A 246 4.58 1.64 6.54
CA LEU A 246 4.68 0.20 6.77
C LEU A 246 3.46 -0.58 6.25
N GLN A 247 2.24 -0.01 6.35
CA GLN A 247 1.04 -0.59 5.72
C GLN A 247 1.15 -0.67 4.18
N LEU A 248 1.79 0.31 3.56
CA LEU A 248 2.03 0.32 2.13
C LEU A 248 3.06 -0.75 1.74
N ILE A 249 4.11 -0.91 2.55
CA ILE A 249 5.12 -1.96 2.36
C ILE A 249 4.51 -3.36 2.52
N GLU A 250 3.64 -3.57 3.51
CA GLU A 250 2.98 -4.87 3.75
C GLU A 250 2.20 -5.36 2.53
N LYS A 251 1.59 -4.44 1.76
CA LYS A 251 0.87 -4.75 0.51
C LYS A 251 1.80 -5.06 -0.67
N THR A 252 3.06 -4.67 -0.57
CA THR A 252 4.02 -4.62 -1.68
C THR A 252 5.11 -5.68 -1.55
N VAL A 253 5.55 -6.00 -0.33
CA VAL A 253 6.70 -6.86 -0.05
C VAL A 253 6.30 -7.91 0.97
N LYS A 254 6.77 -9.15 0.80
CA LYS A 254 6.56 -10.19 1.81
C LYS A 254 7.40 -9.88 3.04
N LEU A 255 6.75 -9.44 4.11
CA LEU A 255 7.41 -9.18 5.38
C LEU A 255 7.90 -10.49 6.01
N THR A 256 9.13 -10.45 6.54
CA THR A 256 9.72 -11.55 7.32
C THR A 256 9.52 -11.35 8.82
N GLY A 257 9.90 -12.31 9.66
CA GLY A 257 9.60 -12.31 11.10
C GLY A 257 9.89 -10.98 11.81
N GLU A 258 11.13 -10.49 11.73
CA GLU A 258 11.54 -9.23 12.37
C GLU A 258 10.77 -8.02 11.82
N ASP A 259 10.52 -7.98 10.51
CA ASP A 259 9.81 -6.88 9.86
C ASP A 259 8.32 -6.87 10.22
N LYS A 260 7.72 -8.05 10.42
CA LYS A 260 6.35 -8.18 10.94
C LYS A 260 6.26 -7.67 12.37
N THR A 261 7.24 -8.00 13.21
CA THR A 261 7.32 -7.48 14.59
C THR A 261 7.49 -5.97 14.60
N LEU A 262 8.31 -5.42 13.70
CA LEU A 262 8.50 -3.97 13.55
C LEU A 262 7.23 -3.25 13.08
N LEU A 263 6.52 -3.83 12.11
CA LEU A 263 5.21 -3.35 11.67
C LEU A 263 4.23 -3.33 12.85
N LEU A 264 4.10 -4.46 13.56
CA LEU A 264 3.21 -4.61 14.70
C LEU A 264 3.52 -3.58 15.80
N TYR A 265 4.81 -3.35 16.07
CA TYR A 265 5.27 -2.34 17.02
C TYR A 265 4.78 -0.94 16.64
N HIS A 266 5.03 -0.47 15.41
CA HIS A 266 4.61 0.88 15.02
C HIS A 266 3.09 1.01 14.88
N GLN A 267 2.38 -0.03 14.44
CA GLN A 267 0.91 -0.07 14.46
C GLN A 267 0.38 0.11 15.87
N THR A 268 0.91 -0.67 16.82
CA THR A 268 0.54 -0.58 18.23
C THR A 268 0.87 0.80 18.81
N GLN A 269 2.08 1.29 18.55
CA GLN A 269 2.56 2.58 19.04
C GLN A 269 1.68 3.74 18.58
N SER A 270 1.27 3.74 17.29
CA SER A 270 0.41 4.78 16.73
C SER A 270 -0.98 4.86 17.36
N ILE A 271 -1.47 3.76 17.92
CA ILE A 271 -2.76 3.73 18.63
C ILE A 271 -2.54 4.06 20.11
N VAL A 272 -1.50 3.50 20.73
CA VAL A 272 -1.23 3.66 22.15
C VAL A 272 -0.86 5.10 22.50
N HIS A 273 0.06 5.72 21.76
CA HIS A 273 0.52 7.10 22.05
C HIS A 273 -0.60 8.14 21.93
N LYS A 274 -1.67 7.85 21.18
CA LYS A 274 -2.84 8.74 21.06
C LYS A 274 -3.72 8.76 22.30
N HIS A 275 -3.71 7.68 23.08
CA HIS A 275 -4.72 7.45 24.12
C HIS A 275 -4.11 7.18 25.51
N TRP A 276 -2.84 6.79 25.59
CA TRP A 276 -2.14 6.50 26.83
C TRP A 276 -0.68 6.96 26.81
N GLU A 277 -0.19 7.42 27.97
CA GLU A 277 1.22 7.66 28.24
C GLU A 277 1.89 6.35 28.68
N ILE A 278 2.11 5.44 27.73
CA ILE A 278 2.78 4.16 27.96
C ILE A 278 3.99 4.08 27.04
N GLU A 279 5.17 3.96 27.64
CA GLU A 279 6.39 3.64 26.90
C GLU A 279 6.32 2.20 26.35
N LEU A 280 6.59 2.08 25.06
CA LEU A 280 6.60 0.82 24.31
C LEU A 280 8.00 0.52 23.80
N SER A 281 8.42 -0.73 23.92
CA SER A 281 9.62 -1.27 23.28
C SER A 281 9.27 -2.38 22.29
N ILE A 282 10.17 -2.65 21.34
CA ILE A 282 10.01 -3.73 20.36
C ILE A 282 9.86 -5.09 21.08
N GLY A 283 10.55 -5.28 22.21
CA GLY A 283 10.43 -6.47 23.06
C GLY A 283 9.02 -6.74 23.61
N ASN A 284 8.11 -5.75 23.58
CA ASN A 284 6.70 -5.98 23.92
C ASN A 284 5.92 -6.73 22.83
N MET A 285 6.48 -6.90 21.63
CA MET A 285 5.85 -7.52 20.45
C MET A 285 6.47 -8.87 20.09
N GLU A 286 7.54 -9.29 20.77
CA GLU A 286 8.34 -10.47 20.39
C GLU A 286 7.67 -11.80 20.74
N SER A 287 6.83 -11.82 21.78
CA SER A 287 6.17 -13.04 22.24
C SER A 287 4.71 -12.81 22.62
N SER A 288 3.90 -13.86 22.50
CA SER A 288 2.51 -13.85 22.96
C SER A 288 2.41 -13.42 24.43
N GLU A 289 3.27 -13.92 25.32
CA GLU A 289 3.28 -13.54 26.74
C GLU A 289 3.57 -12.05 26.96
N SER A 290 4.55 -11.49 26.25
CA SER A 290 4.88 -10.06 26.35
C SER A 290 3.73 -9.17 25.88
N LEU A 291 3.01 -9.60 24.84
CA LEU A 291 1.87 -8.89 24.27
C LEU A 291 0.65 -8.95 25.19
N HIS A 292 0.38 -10.10 25.82
CA HIS A 292 -0.65 -10.24 26.85
C HIS A 292 -0.35 -9.36 28.07
N ARG A 293 0.92 -9.26 28.49
CA ARG A 293 1.30 -8.36 29.59
C ARG A 293 1.07 -6.89 29.24
N LEU A 294 1.35 -6.52 27.98
CA LEU A 294 1.08 -5.18 27.50
C LEU A 294 -0.44 -4.91 27.45
N PHE A 295 -1.24 -5.87 26.98
CA PHE A 295 -2.70 -5.79 27.01
C PHE A 295 -3.20 -5.43 28.41
N GLY A 296 -2.80 -6.20 29.43
CA GLY A 296 -3.20 -5.95 30.82
C GLY A 296 -2.83 -4.53 31.27
N LYS A 297 -1.59 -4.11 31.01
CA LYS A 297 -1.12 -2.75 31.36
C LYS A 297 -1.93 -1.63 30.70
N ILE A 298 -2.33 -1.80 29.44
CA ILE A 298 -3.17 -0.83 28.71
C ILE A 298 -4.61 -0.87 29.24
N PHE A 299 -5.16 -2.06 29.41
CA PHE A 299 -6.55 -2.27 29.83
C PHE A 299 -6.80 -1.74 31.25
N ASP A 300 -5.86 -1.96 32.18
CA ASP A 300 -5.92 -1.43 33.55
C ASP A 300 -5.93 0.10 33.60
N LYS A 301 -5.27 0.76 32.63
CA LYS A 301 -5.25 2.22 32.49
C LYS A 301 -6.42 2.78 31.67
N THR A 302 -7.28 1.92 31.13
CA THR A 302 -8.39 2.32 30.27
C THR A 302 -9.58 2.80 31.11
N THR A 303 -10.02 4.03 30.87
CA THR A 303 -11.08 4.69 31.66
C THR A 303 -12.20 5.28 30.80
N THR A 304 -11.92 5.68 29.56
CA THR A 304 -12.93 6.27 28.66
C THR A 304 -13.41 5.27 27.59
N ASN A 305 -14.60 5.50 27.04
CA ASN A 305 -15.14 4.66 25.95
C ASN A 305 -14.20 4.66 24.72
N ASP A 306 -13.67 5.84 24.36
CA ASP A 306 -12.72 5.98 23.25
C ASP A 306 -11.46 5.13 23.46
N GLN A 307 -10.96 5.06 24.71
CA GLN A 307 -9.84 4.19 25.06
C GLN A 307 -10.22 2.70 24.92
N VAL A 308 -11.43 2.29 25.32
CA VAL A 308 -11.88 0.90 25.14
C VAL A 308 -11.97 0.53 23.66
N LEU A 309 -12.47 1.43 22.80
CA LEU A 309 -12.49 1.23 21.34
C LEU A 309 -11.08 1.21 20.73
N ALA A 310 -10.15 1.99 21.27
CA ALA A 310 -8.74 1.92 20.90
C ALA A 310 -8.12 0.56 21.28
N VAL A 311 -8.47 -0.02 22.44
CA VAL A 311 -8.06 -1.40 22.80
C VAL A 311 -8.66 -2.42 21.84
N ALA A 312 -9.94 -2.31 21.48
CA ALA A 312 -10.53 -3.18 20.47
C ALA A 312 -9.80 -3.10 19.12
N SER A 313 -9.35 -1.90 18.74
CA SER A 313 -8.54 -1.69 17.53
C SER A 313 -7.17 -2.36 17.62
N LEU A 314 -6.54 -2.39 18.80
CA LEU A 314 -5.29 -3.12 19.04
C LEU A 314 -5.49 -4.64 18.90
N LEU A 315 -6.52 -5.21 19.53
CA LEU A 315 -6.82 -6.64 19.44
C LEU A 315 -7.10 -7.11 18.00
N ASN A 316 -7.59 -6.22 17.14
CA ASN A 316 -7.80 -6.51 15.72
C ASN A 316 -6.52 -6.59 14.89
N ILE A 317 -5.43 -5.98 15.36
CA ILE A 317 -4.13 -5.94 14.68
C ILE A 317 -3.18 -6.98 15.27
N TRP A 318 -3.34 -7.28 16.56
CA TRP A 318 -2.53 -8.26 17.27
C TRP A 318 -2.84 -9.70 16.84
N PRO A 319 -1.85 -10.61 16.90
CA PRO A 319 -2.11 -12.04 16.82
C PRO A 319 -3.16 -12.46 17.85
N PRO A 320 -4.05 -13.40 17.51
CA PRO A 320 -5.09 -13.83 18.44
C PRO A 320 -4.46 -14.40 19.71
N PHE A 321 -4.98 -13.94 20.84
CA PHE A 321 -4.65 -14.47 22.14
C PHE A 321 -5.27 -15.86 22.32
N GLU A 322 -4.54 -16.77 22.97
CA GLU A 322 -5.07 -18.09 23.27
C GLU A 322 -6.28 -17.95 24.20
N ALA A 323 -7.39 -18.61 23.85
CA ALA A 323 -8.59 -18.58 24.69
C ALA A 323 -8.28 -19.12 26.09
N THR A 324 -8.58 -18.31 27.12
CA THR A 324 -8.47 -18.76 28.50
C THR A 324 -9.54 -19.82 28.77
N GLN A 325 -9.14 -20.95 29.38
CA GLN A 325 -10.06 -22.04 29.72
C GLN A 325 -11.05 -21.63 30.83
N ASP A 326 -10.67 -20.65 31.65
CA ASP A 326 -11.42 -20.25 32.84
C ASP A 326 -12.43 -19.10 32.60
N GLY A 327 -12.52 -18.60 31.36
CA GLY A 327 -13.21 -17.35 31.03
C GLY A 327 -12.29 -16.14 31.18
N GLU A 328 -12.77 -14.95 30.79
CA GLU A 328 -12.02 -13.68 30.85
C GLU A 328 -10.98 -13.47 29.73
N GLY A 329 -11.26 -13.94 28.51
CA GLY A 329 -10.47 -13.59 27.34
C GLY A 329 -10.43 -12.07 27.08
N ALA A 330 -9.44 -11.58 26.35
CA ALA A 330 -9.27 -10.14 26.09
C ALA A 330 -10.50 -9.50 25.42
N TRP A 331 -11.12 -10.20 24.46
CA TRP A 331 -12.36 -9.75 23.82
C TRP A 331 -13.54 -9.71 24.79
N TYR A 332 -13.62 -10.67 25.72
CA TYR A 332 -14.64 -10.66 26.76
C TYR A 332 -14.50 -9.43 27.66
N LEU A 333 -13.28 -9.10 28.09
CA LEU A 333 -13.02 -7.93 28.93
C LEU A 333 -13.39 -6.62 28.23
N VAL A 334 -13.02 -6.48 26.95
CA VAL A 334 -13.36 -5.31 26.13
C VAL A 334 -14.88 -5.17 25.96
N PHE A 335 -15.57 -6.23 25.53
CA PHE A 335 -17.02 -6.17 25.33
C PHE A 335 -17.77 -5.97 26.64
N SER A 336 -17.37 -6.65 27.71
CA SER A 336 -17.97 -6.46 29.03
C SER A 336 -17.88 -4.99 29.44
N LYS A 337 -16.71 -4.36 29.28
CA LYS A 337 -16.52 -2.94 29.65
C LYS A 337 -17.33 -1.97 28.78
N LEU A 338 -17.44 -2.22 27.48
CA LEU A 338 -18.30 -1.42 26.58
C LEU A 338 -19.78 -1.50 27.01
N ILE A 339 -20.23 -2.67 27.44
CA ILE A 339 -21.62 -2.90 27.84
C ILE A 339 -21.90 -2.32 29.23
N THR A 340 -21.05 -2.63 30.22
CA THR A 340 -21.30 -2.25 31.62
C THR A 340 -21.08 -0.76 31.87
N ASP A 341 -20.00 -0.20 31.32
CA ASP A 341 -19.57 1.16 31.67
C ASP A 341 -20.16 2.18 30.69
N ALA A 342 -20.14 1.87 29.39
CA ALA A 342 -20.57 2.79 28.33
C ALA A 342 -21.98 2.53 27.81
N LYS A 343 -22.59 1.37 28.12
CA LYS A 343 -23.86 0.89 27.54
C LYS A 343 -23.86 0.95 26.00
N ASP A 344 -22.71 0.67 25.40
CA ASP A 344 -22.49 0.79 23.97
C ASP A 344 -22.53 -0.58 23.28
N GLY A 345 -23.73 -1.18 23.23
CA GLY A 345 -23.94 -2.43 22.49
C GLY A 345 -23.79 -2.28 20.97
N SER A 346 -23.96 -1.06 20.44
CA SER A 346 -23.83 -0.80 18.99
C SER A 346 -22.39 -1.02 18.53
N SER A 347 -21.41 -0.54 19.30
CA SER A 347 -19.99 -0.77 19.02
C SER A 347 -19.61 -2.25 19.09
N VAL A 348 -20.16 -3.00 20.06
CA VAL A 348 -19.94 -4.45 20.18
C VAL A 348 -20.40 -5.18 18.92
N VAL A 349 -21.63 -4.94 18.47
CA VAL A 349 -22.17 -5.58 17.25
C VAL A 349 -21.39 -5.15 16.01
N LYS A 350 -20.99 -3.87 15.92
CA LYS A 350 -20.18 -3.38 14.80
C LYS A 350 -18.82 -4.10 14.72
N ILE A 351 -18.13 -4.24 15.85
CA ILE A 351 -16.83 -4.94 15.92
C ILE A 351 -17.01 -6.42 15.56
N ALA A 352 -18.03 -7.07 16.13
CA ALA A 352 -18.37 -8.46 15.81
C ALA A 352 -18.64 -8.66 14.32
N ARG A 353 -19.34 -7.73 13.67
CA ARG A 353 -19.66 -7.79 12.24
C ARG A 353 -18.42 -7.66 11.37
N GLU A 354 -17.54 -6.71 11.68
CA GLU A 354 -16.38 -6.40 10.83
C GLU A 354 -15.24 -7.41 11.00
N LYS A 355 -15.17 -8.10 12.15
CA LYS A 355 -13.99 -8.86 12.59
C LYS A 355 -14.32 -10.20 13.27
N ALA A 356 -15.45 -10.82 12.92
CA ALA A 356 -15.88 -12.11 13.49
C ALA A 356 -14.74 -13.16 13.54
N ASP A 357 -13.98 -13.30 12.44
CA ASP A 357 -12.89 -14.29 12.33
C ASP A 357 -11.72 -14.05 13.31
N ASN A 358 -11.55 -12.81 13.80
CA ASN A 358 -10.47 -12.44 14.73
C ASN A 358 -10.92 -12.49 16.20
N ILE A 359 -12.22 -12.67 16.46
CA ILE A 359 -12.77 -12.69 17.80
C ILE A 359 -12.73 -14.13 18.33
N GLN A 360 -11.81 -14.38 19.25
CA GLN A 360 -11.75 -15.65 19.98
C GLN A 360 -12.48 -15.51 21.32
N LEU A 361 -13.70 -16.02 21.36
CA LEU A 361 -14.51 -16.13 22.57
C LEU A 361 -14.86 -17.60 22.81
N ASN A 362 -14.76 -18.04 24.06
CA ASN A 362 -15.28 -19.35 24.45
C ASN A 362 -16.81 -19.28 24.63
N LYS A 363 -17.47 -20.44 24.70
CA LYS A 363 -18.93 -20.53 24.80
C LYS A 363 -19.51 -19.76 26.00
N LYS A 364 -18.82 -19.79 27.15
CA LYS A 364 -19.25 -19.15 28.38
C LYS A 364 -19.16 -17.62 28.27
N ASP A 365 -18.11 -17.11 27.66
CA ASP A 365 -17.90 -15.69 27.41
C ASP A 365 -18.95 -15.16 26.44
N CYS A 366 -19.23 -15.90 25.34
CA CYS A 366 -20.30 -15.55 24.39
C CYS A 366 -21.67 -15.41 25.06
N GLN A 367 -22.04 -16.39 25.90
CA GLN A 367 -23.31 -16.36 26.64
C GLN A 367 -23.34 -15.18 27.62
N SER A 368 -22.25 -14.96 28.35
CA SER A 368 -22.17 -13.87 29.34
C SER A 368 -22.28 -12.48 28.69
N ILE A 369 -21.64 -12.27 27.53
CA ILE A 369 -21.76 -11.02 26.76
C ILE A 369 -23.18 -10.84 26.25
N PHE A 370 -23.80 -11.91 25.73
CA PHE A 370 -25.16 -11.85 25.24
C PHE A 370 -26.16 -11.51 26.35
N ASP A 371 -26.05 -12.15 27.52
CA ASP A 371 -26.89 -11.86 28.68
C ASP A 371 -26.70 -10.40 29.16
N ALA A 372 -25.46 -9.91 29.13
CA ALA A 372 -25.16 -8.52 29.45
C ALA A 372 -25.79 -7.55 28.43
N LEU A 373 -25.75 -7.86 27.13
CA LEU A 373 -26.42 -7.07 26.09
C LEU A 373 -27.94 -7.04 26.26
N LEU A 374 -28.57 -8.17 26.60
CA LEU A 374 -30.00 -8.23 26.88
C LEU A 374 -30.40 -7.38 28.09
N LYS A 375 -29.55 -7.35 29.12
CA LYS A 375 -29.83 -6.67 30.38
C LYS A 375 -29.58 -5.16 30.32
N ASP A 376 -28.44 -4.76 29.77
CA ASP A 376 -27.91 -3.40 29.89
C ASP A 376 -27.97 -2.61 28.58
N CYS A 377 -28.38 -3.24 27.47
CA CYS A 377 -28.50 -2.65 26.12
C CYS A 377 -29.85 -3.05 25.45
N GLU A 378 -30.00 -2.72 24.16
CA GLU A 378 -31.18 -3.10 23.36
C GLU A 378 -31.14 -4.59 22.96
N GLU A 379 -32.26 -5.29 23.11
CA GLU A 379 -32.37 -6.74 22.85
C GLU A 379 -31.97 -7.14 21.42
N LEU A 380 -32.31 -6.30 20.44
CA LEU A 380 -31.93 -6.51 19.04
C LEU A 380 -30.41 -6.60 18.86
N LEU A 381 -29.64 -5.84 19.64
CA LEU A 381 -28.17 -5.89 19.59
C LEU A 381 -27.63 -7.21 20.14
N ALA A 382 -28.25 -7.74 21.21
CA ALA A 382 -27.91 -9.06 21.73
C ALA A 382 -28.16 -10.15 20.67
N PHE A 383 -29.33 -10.13 20.02
CA PHE A 383 -29.65 -11.10 18.97
C PHE A 383 -28.69 -11.03 17.79
N LYS A 384 -28.34 -9.82 17.33
CA LYS A 384 -27.33 -9.65 16.28
C LYS A 384 -25.97 -10.19 16.69
N PHE A 385 -25.52 -9.89 17.91
CA PHE A 385 -24.25 -10.40 18.42
C PHE A 385 -24.22 -11.94 18.44
N GLY A 386 -25.26 -12.57 18.98
CA GLY A 386 -25.39 -14.02 19.03
C GLY A 386 -25.40 -14.68 17.65
N LEU A 387 -25.99 -14.01 16.65
CA LEU A 387 -26.01 -14.49 15.26
C LEU A 387 -24.69 -14.25 14.50
N LEU A 388 -23.83 -13.35 14.97
CA LEU A 388 -22.55 -13.02 14.33
C LEU A 388 -21.40 -13.90 14.84
N VAL A 389 -21.37 -14.18 16.14
CA VAL A 389 -20.26 -14.88 16.81
C VAL A 389 -20.63 -16.31 17.23
N GLY A 390 -21.92 -16.59 17.35
CA GLY A 390 -22.42 -17.84 17.91
C GLY A 390 -22.27 -19.06 17.02
N ASP A 391 -22.17 -20.22 17.67
CA ASP A 391 -22.32 -21.54 17.04
C ASP A 391 -23.78 -22.01 17.11
N ALA A 392 -24.04 -23.26 16.69
CA ALA A 392 -25.38 -23.84 16.69
C ALA A 392 -26.04 -23.84 18.09
N GLU A 393 -25.27 -24.00 19.17
CA GLU A 393 -25.82 -23.95 20.54
C GLU A 393 -26.21 -22.52 20.92
N MET A 394 -25.39 -21.54 20.55
CA MET A 394 -25.72 -20.13 20.75
C MET A 394 -26.95 -19.73 19.93
N PHE A 395 -27.12 -20.24 18.70
CA PHE A 395 -28.33 -19.98 17.91
C PHE A 395 -29.59 -20.53 18.58
N GLU A 396 -29.54 -21.72 19.19
CA GLU A 396 -30.67 -22.24 19.96
C GLU A 396 -30.96 -21.35 21.19
N PHE A 397 -29.93 -20.84 21.86
CA PHE A 397 -30.12 -19.90 22.96
C PHE A 397 -30.79 -18.59 22.51
N VAL A 398 -30.30 -17.99 21.43
CA VAL A 398 -30.89 -16.80 20.81
C VAL A 398 -32.36 -17.05 20.44
N LEU A 399 -32.64 -18.18 19.77
CA LEU A 399 -34.00 -18.54 19.35
C LEU A 399 -34.95 -18.71 20.54
N ASN A 400 -34.48 -19.31 21.64
CA ASN A 400 -35.29 -19.45 22.84
C ASN A 400 -35.65 -18.10 23.45
N GLN A 401 -34.71 -17.14 23.46
CA GLN A 401 -35.00 -15.77 23.92
C GLN A 401 -35.97 -15.05 22.97
N MET A 402 -35.84 -15.22 21.66
CA MET A 402 -36.80 -14.65 20.69
C MET A 402 -38.23 -15.15 20.90
N LYS A 403 -38.41 -16.42 21.32
CA LYS A 403 -39.75 -17.01 21.58
C LYS A 403 -40.43 -16.45 22.82
N LEU A 404 -39.68 -15.86 23.75
CA LEU A 404 -40.22 -15.26 24.97
C LEU A 404 -40.81 -13.87 24.74
N LEU A 405 -40.54 -13.26 23.59
CA LEU A 405 -41.02 -11.93 23.24
C LEU A 405 -42.42 -11.95 22.67
N GLU A 406 -43.23 -10.97 23.09
CA GLU A 406 -44.54 -10.73 22.52
C GLU A 406 -44.42 -9.98 21.17
N PRO A 407 -45.39 -10.14 20.24
CA PRO A 407 -45.30 -9.55 18.90
C PRO A 407 -45.19 -8.02 18.85
N ASP A 408 -45.68 -7.31 19.87
CA ASP A 408 -45.62 -5.85 20.00
C ASP A 408 -44.28 -5.33 20.53
N GLN A 409 -43.48 -6.21 21.15
CA GLN A 409 -42.16 -5.90 21.70
C GLN A 409 -41.02 -6.25 20.73
N ALA A 410 -41.32 -7.01 19.67
CA ALA A 410 -40.33 -7.48 18.70
C ALA A 410 -39.79 -6.34 17.81
N ILE A 411 -38.63 -5.79 18.18
CA ILE A 411 -37.89 -4.79 17.39
C ILE A 411 -36.97 -5.51 16.40
N TRP A 412 -36.93 -5.07 15.15
CA TRP A 412 -36.10 -5.67 14.09
C TRP A 412 -35.65 -4.65 13.05
N ASP A 413 -34.58 -5.00 12.33
CA ASP A 413 -34.14 -4.27 11.14
C ASP A 413 -33.67 -5.22 10.03
N ASN A 414 -33.38 -4.66 8.85
CA ASN A 414 -33.00 -5.42 7.67
C ASN A 414 -31.71 -6.23 7.87
N GLU A 415 -30.78 -5.74 8.69
CA GLU A 415 -29.53 -6.43 8.95
C GLU A 415 -29.76 -7.70 9.77
N PHE A 416 -30.57 -7.60 10.82
CA PHE A 416 -30.95 -8.75 11.65
C PHE A 416 -31.66 -9.83 10.83
N LEU A 417 -32.60 -9.44 9.95
CA LEU A 417 -33.29 -10.38 9.08
C LEU A 417 -32.34 -11.04 8.06
N GLU A 418 -31.35 -10.30 7.56
CA GLU A 418 -30.30 -10.87 6.71
C GLU A 418 -29.44 -11.89 7.46
N LEU A 419 -29.10 -11.64 8.73
CA LEU A 419 -28.35 -12.59 9.56
C LEU A 419 -29.13 -13.89 9.80
N LEU A 420 -30.45 -13.82 10.01
CA LEU A 420 -31.30 -15.01 10.12
C LEU A 420 -31.28 -15.86 8.84
N PHE A 421 -31.30 -15.20 7.68
CA PHE A 421 -31.19 -15.87 6.39
C PHE A 421 -29.81 -16.53 6.21
N LYS A 422 -28.73 -15.77 6.43
CA LYS A 422 -27.35 -16.27 6.26
C LYS A 422 -27.02 -17.47 7.15
N ASN A 423 -27.58 -17.50 8.36
CA ASN A 423 -27.42 -18.60 9.30
C ASN A 423 -28.43 -19.75 9.10
N LYS A 424 -29.24 -19.72 8.04
CA LYS A 424 -30.22 -20.77 7.69
C LYS A 424 -31.25 -21.07 8.79
N LEU A 425 -31.70 -20.03 9.50
CA LEU A 425 -32.62 -20.16 10.64
C LEU A 425 -34.10 -20.02 10.24
N SER A 426 -34.41 -19.94 8.94
CA SER A 426 -35.74 -19.66 8.40
C SER A 426 -36.85 -20.58 8.93
N SER A 427 -36.58 -21.88 9.08
CA SER A 427 -37.54 -22.84 9.63
C SER A 427 -37.66 -22.81 11.14
N ARG A 428 -36.64 -22.30 11.84
CA ARG A 428 -36.59 -22.23 13.30
C ARG A 428 -37.27 -20.99 13.86
N ILE A 429 -37.41 -19.94 13.05
CA ILE A 429 -38.04 -18.67 13.46
C ILE A 429 -39.56 -18.65 13.24
N VAL A 430 -40.18 -19.69 12.68
CA VAL A 430 -41.62 -19.74 12.36
C VAL A 430 -42.50 -19.47 13.58
N GLU A 431 -42.07 -19.93 14.75
CA GLU A 431 -42.76 -19.77 16.03
C GLU A 431 -42.39 -18.48 16.76
N THR A 432 -41.57 -17.61 16.17
CA THR A 432 -41.13 -16.35 16.78
C THR A 432 -41.93 -15.18 16.19
N PRO A 433 -42.06 -14.06 16.92
CA PRO A 433 -42.75 -12.87 16.41
C PRO A 433 -42.08 -12.27 15.15
N TYR A 434 -40.84 -12.65 14.85
CA TYR A 434 -40.06 -12.15 13.72
C TYR A 434 -40.42 -12.79 12.37
N PHE A 435 -41.15 -13.92 12.34
CA PHE A 435 -41.41 -14.65 11.10
C PHE A 435 -42.13 -13.81 10.03
N ALA A 436 -43.15 -13.06 10.42
CA ALA A 436 -43.89 -12.22 9.48
C ALA A 436 -43.02 -11.09 8.89
N ALA A 437 -42.16 -10.48 9.72
CA ALA A 437 -41.21 -9.46 9.28
C ALA A 437 -40.17 -10.04 8.31
N PHE A 438 -39.62 -11.22 8.63
CA PHE A 438 -38.68 -11.95 7.78
C PHE A 438 -39.26 -12.28 6.40
N VAL A 439 -40.50 -12.78 6.34
CA VAL A 439 -41.20 -13.06 5.08
C VAL A 439 -41.38 -11.78 4.25
N ASN A 440 -41.81 -10.69 4.88
CA ASN A 440 -41.98 -9.41 4.19
C ASN A 440 -40.64 -8.87 3.66
N TYR A 441 -39.56 -9.02 4.41
CA TYR A 441 -38.21 -8.64 4.01
C TYR A 441 -37.75 -9.41 2.76
N LEU A 442 -37.92 -10.74 2.74
CA LEU A 442 -37.58 -11.58 1.60
C LEU A 442 -38.36 -11.19 0.33
N LEU A 443 -39.65 -10.83 0.47
CA LEU A 443 -40.54 -10.50 -0.65
C LEU A 443 -40.30 -9.08 -1.21
N LYS A 444 -39.92 -8.10 -0.37
CA LYS A 444 -39.73 -6.69 -0.78
C LYS A 444 -38.52 -6.48 -1.70
N GLY A 445 -37.51 -7.34 -1.67
CA GLY A 445 -36.46 -7.39 -2.69
C GLY A 445 -35.46 -6.22 -2.73
N GLU A 446 -35.36 -5.39 -1.69
CA GLU A 446 -34.30 -4.38 -1.59
C GLU A 446 -33.08 -4.95 -0.87
N ILE A 447 -32.22 -5.73 -1.55
CA ILE A 447 -30.99 -6.21 -0.90
C ILE A 447 -29.81 -6.31 -1.88
N ASN A 448 -28.74 -5.58 -1.54
CA ASN A 448 -27.43 -5.55 -2.18
C ASN A 448 -26.62 -6.85 -1.97
N VAL A 449 -26.91 -8.00 -2.62
CA VAL A 449 -26.00 -9.19 -2.61
C VAL A 449 -26.20 -10.10 -3.84
N GLU A 450 -25.14 -10.87 -4.18
CA GLU A 450 -24.87 -11.87 -5.25
C GLU A 450 -25.98 -12.84 -5.73
N HIS A 451 -27.16 -12.89 -5.10
CA HIS A 451 -28.23 -13.85 -5.45
C HIS A 451 -29.53 -13.15 -5.81
N SER A 452 -30.22 -13.66 -6.84
CA SER A 452 -31.52 -13.12 -7.23
C SER A 452 -32.56 -13.32 -6.11
N ARG A 453 -33.51 -12.38 -6.00
CA ARG A 453 -34.66 -12.47 -5.08
C ARG A 453 -35.35 -13.84 -5.15
N GLU A 454 -35.54 -14.35 -6.36
CA GLU A 454 -36.19 -15.63 -6.61
C GLU A 454 -35.40 -16.81 -6.04
N SER A 455 -34.06 -16.81 -6.19
CA SER A 455 -33.19 -17.85 -5.62
C SER A 455 -33.28 -17.91 -4.10
N ARG A 456 -33.19 -16.75 -3.43
CA ARG A 456 -33.25 -16.66 -1.96
C ARG A 456 -34.59 -17.12 -1.40
N VAL A 457 -35.69 -16.69 -2.03
CA VAL A 457 -37.03 -17.11 -1.61
C VAL A 457 -37.24 -18.61 -1.83
N ASN A 458 -36.79 -19.15 -2.97
CA ASN A 458 -36.91 -20.59 -3.25
C ASN A 458 -36.09 -21.44 -2.26
N GLU A 459 -34.90 -20.98 -1.83
CA GLU A 459 -34.11 -21.63 -0.77
C GLU A 459 -34.89 -21.70 0.54
N VAL A 460 -35.39 -20.57 1.02
CA VAL A 460 -36.19 -20.49 2.26
C VAL A 460 -37.44 -21.36 2.19
N VAL A 461 -38.11 -21.36 1.05
CA VAL A 461 -39.31 -22.17 0.80
C VAL A 461 -38.99 -23.66 0.87
N ARG A 462 -37.86 -24.09 0.30
CA ARG A 462 -37.40 -25.48 0.41
C ARG A 462 -37.08 -25.85 1.86
N ASP A 463 -36.32 -25.02 2.55
CA ASP A 463 -35.93 -25.25 3.95
C ASP A 463 -37.17 -25.38 4.87
N LEU A 464 -38.19 -24.55 4.64
CA LEU A 464 -39.47 -24.63 5.35
C LEU A 464 -40.24 -25.91 5.05
N HIS A 465 -40.27 -26.34 3.78
CA HIS A 465 -40.94 -27.57 3.39
C HIS A 465 -40.28 -28.81 3.99
N GLU A 466 -38.95 -28.89 3.92
CA GLU A 466 -38.15 -29.97 4.51
C GLU A 466 -38.33 -30.04 6.04
N ALA A 467 -38.49 -28.89 6.70
CA ALA A 467 -38.79 -28.81 8.13
C ALA A 467 -40.27 -29.07 8.50
N GLY A 468 -41.14 -29.37 7.53
CA GLY A 468 -42.55 -29.70 7.75
C GLY A 468 -43.52 -28.51 7.72
N TYR A 469 -43.04 -27.28 7.50
CA TYR A 469 -43.85 -26.06 7.39
C TYR A 469 -44.37 -25.82 5.97
N THR A 470 -45.01 -26.85 5.40
CA THR A 470 -45.47 -26.87 4.00
C THR A 470 -46.48 -25.77 3.68
N VAL A 471 -47.35 -25.40 4.61
CA VAL A 471 -48.37 -24.35 4.40
C VAL A 471 -47.71 -22.97 4.30
N GLN A 472 -46.74 -22.69 5.17
CA GLN A 472 -45.97 -21.45 5.19
C GLN A 472 -45.10 -21.35 3.92
N ALA A 473 -44.41 -22.43 3.56
CA ALA A 473 -43.64 -22.53 2.32
C ALA A 473 -44.50 -22.24 1.08
N ALA A 474 -45.67 -22.87 0.97
CA ALA A 474 -46.59 -22.67 -0.14
C ALA A 474 -47.15 -21.23 -0.21
N SER A 475 -47.45 -20.63 0.94
CA SER A 475 -47.92 -19.23 1.04
C SER A 475 -46.86 -18.22 0.56
N ILE A 476 -45.59 -18.42 0.95
CA ILE A 476 -44.47 -17.57 0.52
C ILE A 476 -44.24 -17.72 -0.99
N LYS A 477 -44.21 -18.97 -1.50
CA LYS A 477 -44.05 -19.23 -2.94
C LYS A 477 -45.16 -18.60 -3.77
N ALA A 478 -46.41 -18.73 -3.32
CA ALA A 478 -47.55 -18.09 -3.99
C ALA A 478 -47.48 -16.56 -4.00
N SER A 479 -46.87 -15.97 -2.97
CA SER A 479 -46.64 -14.52 -2.89
C SER A 479 -45.52 -14.06 -3.82
N LEU A 480 -44.47 -14.87 -4.02
CA LEU A 480 -43.41 -14.61 -5.00
C LEU A 480 -43.92 -14.65 -6.44
N ASP A 481 -44.77 -15.63 -6.74
CA ASP A 481 -45.32 -15.87 -8.09
C ASP A 481 -46.45 -14.88 -8.45
N ASN A 482 -46.73 -13.88 -7.59
CA ASN A 482 -47.80 -12.87 -7.76
C ASN A 482 -49.18 -13.47 -8.07
N LEU A 483 -49.52 -14.62 -7.49
CA LEU A 483 -50.83 -15.25 -7.71
C LEU A 483 -51.97 -14.29 -7.32
N HIS A 484 -52.89 -14.08 -8.26
CA HIS A 484 -54.04 -13.19 -8.12
C HIS A 484 -54.85 -13.54 -6.84
N PRO A 485 -55.32 -12.56 -6.04
CA PRO A 485 -55.99 -12.83 -4.75
C PRO A 485 -57.16 -13.82 -4.83
N GLY A 486 -57.91 -13.82 -5.93
CA GLY A 486 -59.01 -14.76 -6.19
C GLY A 486 -58.60 -16.22 -6.50
N LEU A 487 -57.31 -16.50 -6.73
CA LEU A 487 -56.77 -17.85 -6.96
C LEU A 487 -56.01 -18.41 -5.75
N ARG A 488 -55.91 -17.64 -4.66
CA ARG A 488 -55.24 -18.02 -3.40
C ARG A 488 -56.14 -18.88 -2.49
N THR A 489 -56.83 -19.86 -3.05
CA THR A 489 -57.46 -20.90 -2.21
C THR A 489 -56.39 -21.87 -1.73
N LEU A 490 -56.51 -22.35 -0.50
CA LEU A 490 -55.53 -23.22 0.16
C LEU A 490 -55.17 -24.43 -0.74
N ASP A 491 -56.17 -25.09 -1.31
CA ASP A 491 -56.01 -26.29 -2.15
C ASP A 491 -55.27 -26.00 -3.46
N ASN A 492 -55.52 -24.84 -4.08
CA ASN A 492 -54.83 -24.46 -5.32
C ASN A 492 -53.37 -24.12 -5.05
N VAL A 493 -53.09 -23.34 -4.01
CA VAL A 493 -51.73 -22.94 -3.61
C VAL A 493 -50.88 -24.15 -3.22
N LEU A 494 -51.43 -25.06 -2.41
CA LEU A 494 -50.76 -26.30 -2.04
C LEU A 494 -50.56 -27.24 -3.23
N GLY A 495 -51.57 -27.37 -4.10
CA GLY A 495 -51.47 -28.20 -5.30
C GLY A 495 -50.40 -27.71 -6.29
N THR A 496 -50.30 -26.39 -6.51
CA THR A 496 -49.23 -25.80 -7.33
C THR A 496 -47.86 -25.92 -6.67
N PHE A 497 -47.80 -25.74 -5.34
CA PHE A 497 -46.56 -25.83 -4.58
C PHE A 497 -45.99 -27.25 -4.59
N LEU A 498 -46.81 -28.27 -4.32
CA LEU A 498 -46.36 -29.67 -4.31
C LEU A 498 -45.83 -30.10 -5.67
N ARG A 499 -46.41 -29.63 -6.78
CA ARG A 499 -45.88 -29.88 -8.14
C ARG A 499 -44.52 -29.22 -8.36
N TRP A 500 -44.31 -28.03 -7.81
CA TRP A 500 -43.01 -27.36 -7.86
C TRP A 500 -41.98 -28.12 -7.00
N ALA A 501 -42.34 -28.51 -5.78
CA ALA A 501 -41.49 -29.24 -4.85
C ALA A 501 -41.11 -30.64 -5.34
N THR A 502 -41.95 -31.30 -6.15
CA THR A 502 -41.61 -32.60 -6.77
C THR A 502 -40.69 -32.48 -7.99
N ASN A 503 -40.59 -31.30 -8.60
CA ASN A 503 -39.83 -31.04 -9.83
C ASN A 503 -38.54 -30.23 -9.59
N SER A 504 -38.31 -29.78 -8.35
CA SER A 504 -37.14 -29.02 -7.90
C SER A 504 -36.28 -29.91 -7.00
#